data_AF-A0AAV6AZ22-F1
#
_entry.id   AF-A0AAV6AZ22-F1
#
_cell.length_a   1.000
_cell.length_b   1.000
_cell.length_c   1.000
_cell.angle_alpha   90.00
_cell.angle_beta   90.00
_cell.angle_gamma   90.00
#
_symmetry.space_group_name_H-M   'P 1'
#
loop_
_entity.id
_entity.type
_entity.pdbx_description
1 polymer ?
#
loop_
_entity_poly.entity_id
_entity_poly.type
_entity_poly.pdbx_seq_one_letter_code
_entity_poly.pdbx_strand_id
1 'polypeptide(L)' 'ILFGPATVDDGSQNLVGAITTCMGNVGAANIRRFQETEIIIAPSIKTEGKLFQTVQSVGMGTR' A
#
# COMPACT_ATOMS: atom_id res chain seq x y z
N ILE A 1 -7.22 -2.05 14.35
CA ILE A 1 -6.65 -0.79 13.80
C ILE A 1 -5.13 -0.83 13.79
N LEU A 2 -4.43 -0.64 14.93
CA LEU A 2 -2.98 -0.45 14.91
C LEU A 2 -2.17 -1.74 14.69
N PHE A 3 -2.45 -2.78 15.47
CA PHE A 3 -1.70 -4.03 15.44
C PHE A 3 -2.57 -5.16 14.86
N GLY A 4 -1.94 -6.08 14.13
CA GLY A 4 -2.60 -7.19 13.44
C GLY A 4 -2.80 -8.45 14.30
N PRO A 5 -3.17 -9.58 13.66
CA PRO A 5 -3.35 -9.73 12.21
C PRO A 5 -4.57 -8.95 11.69
N ALA A 6 -4.54 -8.57 10.41
CA ALA A 6 -5.73 -8.06 9.74
C ALA A 6 -6.62 -9.25 9.35
N THR A 7 -7.92 -9.16 9.65
CA THR A 7 -8.93 -10.16 9.24
C THR A 7 -9.77 -9.71 8.05
N VAL A 8 -9.52 -8.50 7.55
CA VAL A 8 -10.17 -7.85 6.41
C VAL A 8 -9.10 -7.20 5.53
N ASP A 9 -9.41 -6.98 4.25
CA ASP A 9 -8.50 -6.46 3.22
C ASP A 9 -8.75 -4.99 2.84
N ASP A 10 -9.65 -4.31 3.54
CA ASP A 10 -10.01 -2.90 3.32
C ASP A 10 -8.99 -1.87 3.85
N GLY A 11 -7.91 -2.35 4.49
CA GLY A 11 -6.86 -1.50 5.08
C GLY A 11 -7.24 -0.87 6.43
N SER A 12 -8.36 -1.24 7.05
CA SER A 12 -8.80 -0.71 8.35
C SER A 12 -8.03 -1.28 9.57
N GLN A 13 -7.19 -2.30 9.36
CA GLN A 13 -6.50 -3.04 10.41
C GLN A 13 -5.00 -3.19 10.13
N ASN A 14 -4.22 -3.47 11.18
CA ASN A 14 -2.77 -3.70 11.14
C ASN A 14 -1.94 -2.56 10.51
N LEU A 15 -2.23 -1.30 10.87
CA LEU A 15 -1.53 -0.13 10.34
C LEU A 15 -0.01 -0.17 10.61
N VAL A 16 0.41 -0.65 11.78
CA VAL A 16 1.85 -0.78 12.12
C VAL A 16 2.52 -1.80 11.22
N GLY A 17 1.88 -2.95 10.96
CA GLY A 17 2.39 -3.94 10.01
C GLY A 17 2.47 -3.37 8.59
N ALA A 18 1.45 -2.64 8.15
CA ALA A 18 1.44 -2.00 6.84
C ALA A 18 2.61 -1.00 6.67
N ILE A 19 2.82 -0.09 7.64
CA ILE A 19 3.93 0.87 7.62
C ILE A 19 5.28 0.14 7.65
N THR A 20 5.44 -0.88 8.50
CA THR A 20 6.69 -1.65 8.59
C THR A 20 7.04 -2.34 7.27
N THR A 21 6.04 -2.92 6.59
CA THR A 21 6.21 -3.50 5.25
C THR A 21 6.63 -2.45 4.23
N CYS A 22 5.97 -1.28 4.19
CA CYS A 22 6.34 -0.18 3.31
C CYS A 22 7.77 0.32 3.56
N MET A 23 8.16 0.45 4.84
CA MET A 23 9.52 0.80 5.23
C MET A 23 10.55 -0.21 4.71
N GLY A 24 10.24 -1.51 4.77
CA GLY A 24 11.08 -2.56 4.21
C GLY A 24 11.29 -2.43 2.70
N ASN A 25 10.23 -2.12 1.95
CA ASN A 25 10.28 -1.97 0.49
C ASN A 25 11.22 -0.85 0.01
N VAL A 26 11.40 0.19 0.83
CA VAL A 26 12.25 1.35 0.48
C VAL A 26 13.54 1.43 1.31
N GLY A 27 13.83 0.41 2.12
CA GLY A 27 15.06 0.36 2.94
C GLY A 27 15.09 1.37 4.09
N ALA A 28 13.93 1.85 4.57
CA ALA A 28 13.86 2.81 5.67
C ALA A 28 13.93 2.10 7.03
N ALA A 29 15.00 2.33 7.80
CA ALA A 29 15.21 1.70 9.10
C ALA A 29 14.36 2.30 10.24
N ASN A 30 13.78 3.47 10.04
CA ASN A 30 12.92 4.16 11.01
C ASN A 30 11.98 5.14 10.29
N ILE A 31 10.99 5.65 11.03
CA ILE A 31 9.96 6.56 10.49
C ILE A 31 10.56 7.83 9.90
N ARG A 32 11.62 8.37 10.49
CA ARG A 32 12.28 9.58 9.98
C ARG A 32 12.86 9.35 8.59
N ARG A 33 13.60 8.26 8.41
CA ARG A 33 14.12 7.87 7.09
C ARG A 33 13.00 7.58 6.10
N PHE A 34 11.90 6.99 6.56
CA PHE A 34 10.74 6.71 5.71
C PHE A 34 10.08 8.00 5.19
N GLN A 35 10.01 9.05 6.02
CA GLN A 35 9.50 10.36 5.62
C GLN A 35 10.42 11.09 4.64
N GLU A 36 11.71 10.75 4.61
CA GLU A 36 12.74 11.34 3.73
C GLU A 36 12.92 10.55 2.42
N THR A 37 12.20 9.44 2.24
CA THR A 37 12.29 8.62 1.03
C THR A 37 11.81 9.39 -0.20
N GLU A 38 12.39 9.11 -1.37
CA GLU A 38 11.97 9.69 -2.64
C GLU A 38 10.50 9.36 -2.95
N ILE A 39 9.74 10.36 -3.39
CA ILE A 39 8.35 10.23 -3.80
C ILE A 39 8.25 10.51 -5.29
N ILE A 40 7.74 9.53 -6.04
CA ILE A 40 7.41 9.68 -7.45
C ILE A 40 5.93 10.04 -7.58
N ILE A 41 5.64 11.20 -8.18
CA ILE A 41 4.27 11.60 -8.50
C ILE A 41 3.99 11.22 -9.95
N ALA A 42 3.22 10.17 -10.17
CA ALA A 42 2.82 9.68 -11.49
C ALA A 42 1.31 9.88 -11.71
N PRO A 43 0.85 10.97 -12.35
CA PRO A 43 -0.57 11.24 -12.54
C PRO A 43 -1.33 10.13 -13.28
N SER A 44 -0.67 9.46 -14.22
CA SER A 44 -1.21 8.37 -15.03
C SER A 44 -1.35 7.04 -14.27
N ILE A 45 -0.76 6.91 -13.07
CA ILE A 45 -0.77 5.62 -12.33
C ILE A 45 -2.18 5.16 -11.97
N LYS A 46 -3.12 6.09 -11.90
CA LYS A 46 -4.54 5.80 -11.64
C LYS A 46 -5.20 5.04 -12.79
N THR A 47 -4.65 5.12 -14.00
CA THR A 47 -5.20 4.49 -15.20
C THR A 47 -4.28 3.40 -15.75
N GLU A 48 -2.98 3.50 -15.49
CA GLU A 48 -1.99 2.52 -15.93
C GLU A 48 -2.21 1.16 -15.25
N GLY A 49 -2.38 0.10 -16.03
CA GLY A 49 -2.61 -1.27 -15.52
C GLY A 49 -4.02 -1.56 -14.98
N LYS A 50 -4.85 -0.54 -14.71
CA LYS A 50 -6.25 -0.72 -14.26
C LYS A 50 -7.12 -1.41 -15.30
N LEU A 51 -6.87 -1.18 -16.59
CA LEU A 51 -7.57 -1.87 -17.68
C LEU A 51 -7.43 -3.39 -17.53
N PHE A 52 -6.20 -3.88 -17.37
CA PHE A 52 -5.91 -5.30 -17.21
C PHE A 52 -6.47 -5.85 -15.89
N GLN A 53 -6.37 -5.10 -14.77
CA GLN A 53 -6.99 -5.51 -13.49
C GLN A 53 -8.51 -5.62 -13.58
N THR A 54 -9.16 -4.69 -14.28
CA THR A 54 -10.61 -4.66 -14.48
C THR A 54 -11.04 -5.83 -15.36
N VAL A 55 -10.33 -6.06 -16.48
CA VAL A 55 -10.57 -7.20 -17.37
C VAL A 55 -10.41 -8.53 -16.62
N GLN A 56 -9.43 -8.63 -15.72
CA GLN A 56 -9.16 -9.85 -14.95
C GLN A 56 -9.97 -9.93 -13.64
N SER A 57 -10.76 -8.90 -13.29
CA SER A 57 -11.50 -8.80 -12.02
C SER A 57 -10.64 -9.02 -10.77
N VAL A 58 -9.37 -8.62 -10.81
CA VAL A 58 -8.42 -8.76 -9.69
C VAL A 58 -8.24 -7.43 -8.95
N GLY A 59 -8.08 -7.47 -7.62
CA GLY A 59 -7.74 -6.29 -6.82
C GLY A 59 -8.84 -5.23 -6.71
N MET A 60 -10.12 -5.60 -6.89
CA MET A 60 -11.25 -4.66 -6.92
C MET A 60 -11.82 -4.31 -5.54
N GLY A 61 -11.49 -5.06 -4.49
CA GLY A 61 -12.08 -4.93 -3.15
C GLY A 61 -13.58 -5.23 -3.14
N THR A 62 -14.08 -5.87 -2.09
CA THR A 62 -15.53 -5.97 -1.89
C THR A 62 -16.07 -4.63 -1.40
N ARG A 63 -17.19 -4.19 -1.99
CA ARG A 63 -17.91 -2.97 -1.57
C ARG A 63 -18.38 -3.03 -0.12
#